data_AF-A0AAQ3XUR3-F1
#
_entry.id   AF-A0AAQ3XUR3-F1
#
_cell.length_a   1.000
_cell.length_b   1.000
_cell.length_c   1.000
_cell.angle_alpha   90.00
_cell.angle_beta   90.00
_cell.angle_gamma   90.00
#
_symmetry.space_group_name_H-M   'P 1'
#
loop_
_entity.id
_entity.type
_entity.pdbx_description
1 polymer ?
#
loop_
_entity_poly.entity_id
_entity_poly.type
_entity_poly.pdbx_seq_one_letter_code
_entity_poly.pdbx_strand_id
1 'polypeptide(L)'
;MTAMRLVYAHALDLRTDEAYYWTWSKENVLSFLDHPPMVAWFIRFGTVILGDTNLGVRLGGIVAMLATQLLLADIVRRVTSNNVRAVMLALLLPEAALYYGLLMAKVAPDTALIPFSVAMLWSLVRLAQGNDGRWWLAAGLFAGLALLSKFTAIMFAPAVLAFALVPDWRWRWLRSPYPYLAALIAIVVFSPVLIWNAEHDWASFRFQAVRATAERDLTLRTLGEFIGMQFGLVGFVLLPVTLFGTTLTAWRGYIRREPVAILLATAVLVPFGYFLWKSLTLRVGDTWPMFLWPAGFAAVAINVTRMPFEGWSVGLVKSTVYWARTAVTTGIVFVVCVFLYYMFAPWNLIGRTDPIGTEAGYDLVAARTLAQVQATGATWVATTDYRTYAMLRWLLRGRVPVIEVNERGRFQGFADPGMSVIRDHVGIYVGREPENNLPLWRETSAVRQPLERVTRSWRGMVMDTYALEKISGWTPDLSPPPDTTFFRWRVLAMRLEPCEITFSPCGRRWQPKAAG
;
A
#
# COMPACT_ATOMS: atom_id res chain seq x y z
N MET A 1 7.43 -7.02 -19.96
CA MET A 1 6.89 -6.53 -18.68
C MET A 1 7.54 -7.16 -17.46
N THR A 2 7.43 -8.48 -17.22
CA THR A 2 8.07 -9.14 -16.06
C THR A 2 9.57 -8.88 -15.95
N ALA A 3 10.31 -8.95 -17.06
CA ALA A 3 11.74 -8.60 -17.07
C ALA A 3 11.99 -7.15 -16.62
N MET A 4 11.17 -6.18 -17.05
CA MET A 4 11.28 -4.78 -16.59
C MET A 4 11.03 -4.66 -15.09
N ARG A 5 10.03 -5.38 -14.56
CA ARG A 5 9.77 -5.41 -13.10
C ARG A 5 10.94 -6.01 -12.33
N LEU A 6 11.56 -7.07 -12.83
CA LEU A 6 12.75 -7.68 -12.21
C LEU A 6 13.93 -6.69 -12.20
N VAL A 7 14.18 -6.01 -13.32
CA VAL A 7 15.20 -4.95 -13.39
C VAL A 7 14.88 -3.82 -12.42
N TYR A 8 13.64 -3.32 -12.42
CA TYR A 8 13.18 -2.26 -11.50
C TYR A 8 13.33 -2.67 -10.03
N ALA A 9 12.92 -3.89 -9.67
CA ALA A 9 12.96 -4.42 -8.32
C ALA A 9 14.39 -4.67 -7.82
N HIS A 10 15.32 -4.99 -8.72
CA HIS A 10 16.72 -5.18 -8.38
C HIS A 10 17.48 -3.85 -8.28
N ALA A 11 17.33 -2.98 -9.29
CA ALA A 11 18.20 -1.81 -9.48
C ALA A 11 17.86 -0.63 -8.57
N LEU A 12 16.58 -0.46 -8.18
CA LEU A 12 16.19 0.66 -7.32
C LEU A 12 16.26 0.28 -5.85
N ASP A 13 16.68 1.23 -5.02
CA ASP A 13 16.62 1.11 -3.58
C ASP A 13 15.20 0.86 -3.08
N LEU A 14 15.12 0.29 -1.88
CA LEU A 14 13.85 0.17 -1.18
C LEU A 14 13.26 1.54 -0.91
N ARG A 15 11.94 1.65 -1.05
CA ARG A 15 11.20 2.77 -0.50
C ARG A 15 11.19 2.70 1.03
N THR A 16 10.98 3.83 1.67
CA THR A 16 10.87 3.91 3.14
C THR A 16 9.82 2.94 3.69
N ASP A 17 8.66 2.82 3.05
CA ASP A 17 7.63 1.83 3.43
C ASP A 17 8.11 0.38 3.25
N GLU A 18 8.87 0.06 2.20
CA GLU A 18 9.39 -1.30 1.98
C GLU A 18 10.42 -1.68 3.04
N ALA A 19 11.30 -0.75 3.41
CA ALA A 19 12.25 -0.92 4.51
C ALA A 19 11.52 -1.06 5.86
N TYR A 20 10.37 -0.40 6.02
CA TYR A 20 9.54 -0.49 7.22
C TYR A 20 8.84 -1.85 7.32
N TYR A 21 8.28 -2.36 6.23
CA TYR A 21 7.73 -3.72 6.20
C TYR A 21 8.81 -4.80 6.27
N TRP A 22 10.02 -4.52 5.77
CA TRP A 22 11.16 -5.39 6.01
C TRP A 22 11.50 -5.46 7.50
N THR A 23 11.42 -4.34 8.21
CA THR A 23 11.61 -4.32 9.66
C THR A 23 10.63 -5.27 10.37
N TRP A 24 9.36 -5.22 9.98
CA TRP A 24 8.33 -6.13 10.48
C TRP A 24 8.62 -7.60 10.18
N SER A 25 9.21 -7.90 9.02
CA SER A 25 9.57 -9.27 8.64
C SER A 25 10.59 -9.92 9.58
N LYS A 26 11.30 -9.12 10.39
CA LYS A 26 12.28 -9.59 11.39
C LYS A 26 11.66 -9.85 12.76
N GLU A 27 10.43 -9.43 12.98
CA GLU A 27 9.74 -9.58 14.27
C GLU A 27 8.79 -10.77 14.26
N ASN A 28 8.50 -11.33 15.44
CA ASN A 28 7.56 -12.45 15.61
C ASN A 28 6.32 -12.00 16.39
N VAL A 29 5.63 -10.99 15.87
CA VAL A 29 4.35 -10.52 16.40
C VAL A 29 3.19 -10.97 15.51
N LEU A 30 2.00 -11.12 16.10
CA LEU A 30 0.81 -11.60 15.40
C LEU A 30 0.23 -10.58 14.40
N SER A 31 0.41 -9.27 14.64
CA SER A 31 0.00 -8.19 13.75
C SER A 31 0.80 -6.93 14.05
N PHE A 32 0.69 -5.92 13.19
CA PHE A 32 1.31 -4.61 13.36
C PHE A 32 0.24 -3.51 13.45
N LEU A 33 0.61 -2.36 14.01
CA LEU A 33 -0.31 -1.23 14.19
C LEU A 33 -0.93 -0.80 12.86
N ASP A 34 -0.10 -0.53 11.85
CA ASP A 34 -0.56 0.03 10.58
C ASP A 34 -1.30 -0.99 9.71
N HIS A 35 -0.79 -2.23 9.62
CA HIS A 35 -1.33 -3.26 8.73
C HIS A 35 -1.22 -4.69 9.31
N PRO A 36 -2.10 -5.60 8.86
CA PRO A 36 -1.99 -7.04 9.10
C PRO A 36 -0.65 -7.66 8.61
N PRO A 37 -0.27 -8.86 9.07
CA PRO A 37 1.10 -9.37 8.97
C PRO A 37 1.52 -9.93 7.60
N MET A 38 0.60 -10.14 6.64
CA MET A 38 0.93 -10.89 5.41
C MET A 38 2.05 -10.24 4.57
N VAL A 39 2.15 -8.91 4.56
CA VAL A 39 3.24 -8.21 3.86
C VAL A 39 4.61 -8.57 4.43
N ALA A 40 4.72 -8.68 5.76
CA ALA A 40 5.94 -9.09 6.45
C ALA A 40 6.29 -10.55 6.11
N TRP A 41 5.30 -11.43 5.99
CA TRP A 41 5.51 -12.83 5.59
C TRP A 41 5.97 -12.97 4.14
N PHE A 42 5.44 -12.16 3.22
CA PHE A 42 5.90 -12.12 1.83
C PHE A 42 7.36 -11.67 1.73
N ILE A 43 7.74 -10.66 2.51
CA ILE A 43 9.12 -10.18 2.58
C ILE A 43 10.02 -11.25 3.20
N ARG A 44 9.59 -11.90 4.30
CA ARG A 44 10.33 -12.99 4.93
C ARG A 44 10.57 -14.15 3.96
N PHE A 45 9.54 -14.56 3.22
CA PHE A 45 9.66 -15.59 2.17
C PHE A 45 10.76 -15.25 1.15
N GLY A 46 10.74 -14.03 0.61
CA GLY A 46 11.72 -13.64 -0.40
C GLY A 46 13.14 -13.46 0.14
N THR A 47 13.27 -12.91 1.35
CA THR A 47 14.58 -12.70 2.02
C THR A 47 15.21 -14.00 2.54
N VAL A 48 14.43 -15.03 2.84
CA VAL A 48 14.96 -16.38 3.10
C VAL A 48 15.61 -16.98 1.85
N ILE A 49 15.08 -16.70 0.66
CA ILE A 49 15.57 -17.26 -0.60
C ILE A 49 16.75 -16.48 -1.17
N LEU A 50 16.67 -15.13 -1.18
CA LEU A 50 17.63 -14.25 -1.86
C LEU A 50 18.38 -13.29 -0.90
N GLY A 51 18.27 -13.52 0.41
CA GLY A 51 18.86 -12.67 1.44
C GLY A 51 18.17 -11.30 1.58
N ASP A 52 18.71 -10.47 2.47
CA ASP A 52 18.30 -9.07 2.66
C ASP A 52 18.82 -8.18 1.51
N THR A 53 18.31 -8.43 0.31
CA THR A 53 18.56 -7.70 -0.92
C THR A 53 17.30 -7.00 -1.42
N ASN A 54 17.42 -5.97 -2.26
CA ASN A 54 16.26 -5.27 -2.85
C ASN A 54 15.31 -6.26 -3.55
N LEU A 55 15.89 -7.21 -4.30
CA LEU A 55 15.13 -8.26 -4.97
C LEU A 55 14.53 -9.27 -4.00
N GLY A 56 15.24 -9.68 -2.95
CA GLY A 56 14.73 -10.59 -1.93
C GLY A 56 13.50 -10.03 -1.22
N VAL A 57 13.49 -8.75 -0.87
CA VAL A 57 12.33 -8.08 -0.25
C VAL A 57 11.11 -8.04 -1.19
N ARG A 58 11.34 -7.93 -2.50
CA ARG A 58 10.28 -7.78 -3.52
C ARG A 58 9.85 -9.10 -4.18
N LEU A 59 10.57 -10.20 -3.96
CA LEU A 59 10.35 -11.47 -4.65
C LEU A 59 8.93 -12.03 -4.46
N GLY A 60 8.45 -12.07 -3.21
CA GLY A 60 7.09 -12.53 -2.91
C GLY A 60 6.02 -11.75 -3.67
N GLY A 61 6.27 -10.45 -3.88
CA GLY A 61 5.39 -9.61 -4.68
C GLY A 61 5.38 -9.93 -6.16
N ILE A 62 6.55 -10.16 -6.75
CA ILE A 62 6.67 -10.55 -8.16
C ILE A 62 5.95 -11.88 -8.43
N VAL A 63 6.08 -12.85 -7.52
CA VAL A 63 5.37 -14.14 -7.62
C VAL A 63 3.86 -13.96 -7.49
N ALA A 64 3.41 -13.12 -6.55
CA ALA A 64 1.99 -12.79 -6.36
C ALA A 64 1.35 -12.17 -7.61
N MET A 65 2.09 -11.38 -8.38
CA MET A 65 1.60 -10.82 -9.64
C MET A 65 1.35 -11.89 -10.70
N LEU A 66 2.27 -12.86 -10.83
CA LEU A 66 2.09 -14.01 -11.72
C LEU A 66 0.84 -14.80 -11.31
N ALA A 67 0.68 -15.10 -10.02
CA ALA A 67 -0.50 -15.79 -9.50
C ALA A 67 -1.80 -15.02 -9.82
N THR A 68 -1.78 -13.70 -9.63
CA THR A 68 -2.91 -12.81 -9.95
C THR A 68 -3.28 -12.90 -11.44
N GLN A 69 -2.29 -12.85 -12.34
CA GLN A 69 -2.51 -12.93 -13.78
C GLN A 69 -3.07 -14.30 -14.21
N LEU A 70 -2.56 -15.40 -13.66
CA LEU A 70 -3.05 -16.74 -13.97
C LEU A 70 -4.50 -16.93 -13.50
N LEU A 71 -4.83 -16.47 -12.29
CA LEU A 71 -6.20 -16.53 -11.77
C LEU A 71 -7.15 -15.65 -12.58
N LEU A 72 -6.72 -14.45 -12.95
CA LEU A 72 -7.52 -13.52 -13.77
C LEU A 72 -7.76 -14.08 -15.18
N ALA A 73 -6.72 -14.64 -15.80
CA ALA A 73 -6.83 -15.34 -17.07
C ALA A 73 -7.81 -16.52 -16.97
N ASP A 74 -7.76 -17.31 -15.90
CA ASP A 74 -8.67 -18.43 -15.69
C ASP A 74 -10.13 -17.99 -15.46
N ILE A 75 -10.35 -16.90 -14.70
CA ILE A 75 -11.68 -16.27 -14.56
C ILE A 75 -12.26 -15.94 -15.94
N VAL A 76 -11.49 -15.20 -16.76
CA VAL A 76 -11.99 -14.75 -18.06
C VAL A 76 -12.15 -15.92 -19.03
N ARG A 77 -11.20 -16.85 -19.07
CA ARG A 77 -11.26 -18.08 -19.88
C ARG A 77 -12.55 -18.85 -19.61
N ARG A 78 -12.88 -19.03 -18.33
CA ARG A 78 -14.08 -19.74 -17.87
C ARG A 78 -15.35 -19.04 -18.32
N VAL A 79 -15.45 -17.74 -18.11
CA VAL A 79 -16.65 -16.96 -18.41
C VAL A 79 -16.86 -16.84 -19.93
N THR A 80 -15.80 -16.83 -20.72
CA THR A 80 -15.86 -16.62 -22.17
C THR A 80 -15.74 -17.91 -22.99
N SER A 81 -15.95 -19.08 -22.37
CA SER A 81 -15.89 -20.38 -23.04
C SER A 81 -14.57 -20.62 -23.80
N ASN A 82 -13.44 -20.35 -23.13
CA ASN A 82 -12.08 -20.47 -23.65
C ASN A 82 -11.72 -19.51 -24.79
N ASN A 83 -12.37 -18.35 -24.89
CA ASN A 83 -12.00 -17.35 -25.89
C ASN A 83 -10.59 -16.79 -25.64
N VAL A 84 -9.62 -17.20 -26.48
CA VAL A 84 -8.21 -16.82 -26.35
C VAL A 84 -8.02 -15.29 -26.39
N ARG A 85 -8.81 -14.56 -27.18
CA ARG A 85 -8.70 -13.10 -27.25
C ARG A 85 -9.10 -12.44 -25.93
N ALA A 86 -10.11 -12.98 -25.25
CA ALA A 86 -10.53 -12.49 -23.94
C ALA A 86 -9.43 -12.75 -22.91
N VAL A 87 -8.84 -13.94 -22.92
CA VAL A 87 -7.72 -14.30 -22.03
C VAL A 87 -6.51 -13.38 -22.27
N MET A 88 -6.14 -13.13 -23.53
CA MET A 88 -5.06 -12.21 -23.87
C MET A 88 -5.34 -10.79 -23.36
N LEU A 89 -6.58 -10.29 -23.50
CA LEU A 89 -6.96 -8.98 -22.93
C LEU A 89 -6.88 -8.98 -21.41
N ALA A 90 -7.31 -10.05 -20.74
CA ALA A 90 -7.22 -10.18 -19.29
C ALA A 90 -5.77 -10.11 -18.77
N LEU A 91 -4.81 -10.57 -19.57
CA LEU A 91 -3.39 -10.47 -19.27
C LEU A 91 -2.80 -9.08 -19.62
N LEU A 92 -3.21 -8.49 -20.75
CA LEU A 92 -2.65 -7.22 -21.24
C LEU A 92 -3.21 -5.98 -20.51
N LEU A 93 -4.45 -6.00 -20.04
CA LEU A 93 -5.07 -4.83 -19.37
C LEU A 93 -4.37 -4.47 -18.05
N PRO A 94 -4.06 -5.41 -17.13
CA PRO A 94 -3.23 -5.10 -15.97
C PRO A 94 -1.85 -4.56 -16.37
N GLU A 95 -1.23 -5.13 -17.41
CA GLU A 95 0.08 -4.70 -17.90
C GLU A 95 0.10 -3.26 -18.44
N ALA A 96 -1.04 -2.80 -18.95
CA ALA A 96 -1.23 -1.45 -19.45
C ALA A 96 -1.47 -0.41 -18.34
N ALA A 97 -1.85 -0.84 -17.13
CA ALA A 97 -2.00 0.06 -15.98
C ALA A 97 -0.67 0.21 -15.23
N LEU A 98 -0.17 1.44 -15.03
CA LEU A 98 1.14 1.70 -14.43
C LEU A 98 1.35 0.98 -13.09
N TYR A 99 0.33 0.94 -12.24
CA TYR A 99 0.43 0.30 -10.95
C TYR A 99 0.79 -1.19 -11.08
N TYR A 100 0.01 -1.96 -11.84
CA TYR A 100 0.29 -3.40 -12.01
C TYR A 100 1.43 -3.61 -13.00
N GLY A 101 1.45 -2.91 -14.14
CA GLY A 101 2.47 -2.98 -15.19
C GLY A 101 3.91 -2.82 -14.69
N LEU A 102 4.15 -1.98 -13.69
CA LEU A 102 5.49 -1.70 -13.18
C LEU A 102 5.56 -1.54 -11.66
N LEU A 103 4.69 -0.74 -11.03
CA LEU A 103 4.91 -0.30 -9.65
C LEU A 103 4.64 -1.37 -8.59
N MET A 104 3.87 -2.40 -8.90
CA MET A 104 3.67 -3.59 -8.06
C MET A 104 4.92 -4.51 -8.05
N ALA A 105 6.00 -4.12 -8.74
CA ALA A 105 7.35 -4.61 -8.46
C ALA A 105 7.85 -4.19 -7.06
N LYS A 106 7.23 -3.17 -6.46
CA LYS A 106 7.45 -2.78 -5.06
C LYS A 106 6.55 -3.61 -4.14
N VAL A 107 7.04 -3.89 -2.95
CA VAL A 107 6.25 -4.63 -1.95
C VAL A 107 5.44 -3.67 -1.07
N ALA A 108 4.14 -3.89 -1.02
CA ALA A 108 3.20 -3.16 -0.18
C ALA A 108 2.11 -4.12 0.31
N PRO A 109 1.26 -3.73 1.28
CA PRO A 109 0.13 -4.56 1.72
C PRO A 109 -0.78 -4.98 0.55
N ASP A 110 -0.95 -4.11 -0.46
CA ASP A 110 -1.73 -4.40 -1.67
C ASP A 110 -1.15 -5.54 -2.50
N THR A 111 0.17 -5.71 -2.48
CA THR A 111 0.88 -6.78 -3.18
C THR A 111 0.47 -8.17 -2.69
N ALA A 112 0.12 -8.30 -1.40
CA ALA A 112 -0.47 -9.50 -0.84
C ALA A 112 -2.01 -9.52 -0.95
N LEU A 113 -2.68 -8.38 -0.79
CA LEU A 113 -4.14 -8.29 -0.88
C LEU A 113 -4.68 -8.73 -2.24
N ILE A 114 -4.08 -8.24 -3.34
CA ILE A 114 -4.56 -8.44 -4.71
C ILE A 114 -4.67 -9.93 -5.10
N PRO A 115 -3.63 -10.77 -4.98
CA PRO A 115 -3.73 -12.18 -5.38
C PRO A 115 -4.79 -12.93 -4.58
N PHE A 116 -4.89 -12.71 -3.26
CA PHE A 116 -5.90 -13.37 -2.43
C PHE A 116 -7.32 -12.86 -2.75
N SER A 117 -7.47 -11.57 -3.06
CA SER A 117 -8.75 -11.03 -3.52
C SER A 117 -9.18 -11.65 -4.85
N VAL A 118 -8.27 -11.76 -5.81
CA VAL A 118 -8.55 -12.39 -7.11
C VAL A 118 -8.80 -13.90 -6.94
N ALA A 119 -8.11 -14.58 -6.02
CA ALA A 119 -8.37 -15.99 -5.69
C ALA A 119 -9.76 -16.22 -5.05
N MET A 120 -10.21 -15.28 -4.21
CA MET A 120 -11.58 -15.27 -3.67
C MET A 120 -12.60 -15.11 -4.81
N LEU A 121 -12.42 -14.12 -5.70
CA LEU A 121 -13.31 -13.92 -6.85
C LEU A 121 -13.30 -15.14 -7.78
N TRP A 122 -12.12 -15.71 -8.04
CA TRP A 122 -11.95 -16.92 -8.84
C TRP A 122 -12.73 -18.10 -8.24
N SER A 123 -12.66 -18.28 -6.92
CA SER A 123 -13.41 -19.33 -6.21
C SER A 123 -14.92 -19.15 -6.39
N LEU A 124 -15.43 -17.93 -6.29
CA LEU A 124 -16.86 -17.64 -6.52
C LEU A 124 -17.27 -17.79 -8.00
N VAL A 125 -16.36 -17.56 -8.95
CA VAL A 125 -16.60 -17.89 -10.37
C VAL A 125 -16.65 -19.41 -10.56
N ARG A 126 -15.78 -20.18 -9.91
CA ARG A 126 -15.82 -21.66 -9.91
C ARG A 126 -17.13 -22.19 -9.36
N LEU A 127 -17.59 -21.63 -8.24
CA LEU A 127 -18.88 -21.92 -7.64
C LEU A 127 -20.02 -21.68 -8.63
N ALA A 128 -19.98 -20.55 -9.35
CA ALA A 128 -21.02 -20.18 -10.31
C ALA A 128 -21.13 -21.16 -11.49
N GLN A 129 -20.02 -21.73 -11.93
CA GLN A 129 -19.97 -22.65 -13.07
C GLN A 129 -20.25 -24.10 -12.69
N GLY A 130 -19.68 -24.55 -11.56
CA GLY A 130 -19.70 -25.96 -11.18
C GLY A 130 -20.79 -26.31 -10.17
N ASN A 131 -21.44 -25.31 -9.58
CA ASN A 131 -22.47 -25.47 -8.54
C ASN A 131 -22.00 -26.19 -7.25
N ASP A 132 -20.69 -26.41 -7.09
CA ASP A 132 -20.08 -27.10 -5.96
C ASP A 132 -19.86 -26.14 -4.78
N GLY A 133 -20.59 -26.38 -3.68
CA GLY A 133 -20.56 -25.56 -2.48
C GLY A 133 -19.19 -25.45 -1.80
N ARG A 134 -18.26 -26.38 -2.05
CA ARG A 134 -16.90 -26.34 -1.49
C ARG A 134 -16.12 -25.10 -1.93
N TRP A 135 -16.47 -24.50 -3.06
CA TRP A 135 -15.89 -23.24 -3.51
C TRP A 135 -16.20 -22.05 -2.61
N TRP A 136 -17.27 -22.10 -1.80
CA TRP A 136 -17.47 -21.13 -0.73
C TRP A 136 -16.34 -21.22 0.31
N LEU A 137 -15.93 -22.42 0.71
CA LEU A 137 -14.88 -22.60 1.72
C LEU A 137 -13.55 -22.04 1.22
N ALA A 138 -13.22 -22.28 -0.06
CA ALA A 138 -12.07 -21.67 -0.71
C ALA A 138 -12.18 -20.13 -0.76
N ALA A 139 -13.35 -19.58 -1.08
CA ALA A 139 -13.60 -18.15 -1.05
C ALA A 139 -13.41 -17.57 0.37
N GLY A 140 -13.88 -18.26 1.41
CA GLY A 140 -13.69 -17.89 2.82
C GLY A 140 -12.22 -17.89 3.25
N LEU A 141 -11.47 -18.92 2.86
CA LEU A 141 -10.02 -18.99 3.09
C LEU A 141 -9.30 -17.79 2.45
N PHE A 142 -9.56 -17.53 1.17
CA PHE A 142 -8.92 -16.41 0.47
C PHE A 142 -9.40 -15.04 0.97
N ALA A 143 -10.64 -14.91 1.42
CA ALA A 143 -11.13 -13.71 2.09
C ALA A 143 -10.39 -13.45 3.41
N GLY A 144 -10.17 -14.49 4.22
CA GLY A 144 -9.36 -14.40 5.44
C GLY A 144 -7.90 -14.00 5.16
N LEU A 145 -7.28 -14.59 4.12
CA LEU A 145 -5.91 -14.24 3.70
C LEU A 145 -5.82 -12.81 3.14
N ALA A 146 -6.85 -12.35 2.44
CA ALA A 146 -6.97 -10.96 1.98
C ALA A 146 -7.09 -9.98 3.17
N LEU A 147 -7.90 -10.31 4.18
CA LEU A 147 -8.00 -9.53 5.43
C LEU A 147 -6.68 -9.54 6.22
N LEU A 148 -5.96 -10.67 6.25
CA LEU A 148 -4.60 -10.77 6.79
C LEU A 148 -3.57 -9.96 6.00
N SER A 149 -3.92 -9.44 4.82
CA SER A 149 -3.06 -8.56 4.02
C SER A 149 -3.38 -7.10 4.27
N LYS A 150 -4.67 -6.73 4.28
CA LYS A 150 -5.11 -5.34 4.47
C LYS A 150 -6.58 -5.29 4.86
N PHE A 151 -6.91 -4.49 5.86
CA PHE A 151 -8.29 -4.33 6.35
C PHE A 151 -9.29 -3.90 5.27
N THR A 152 -8.84 -3.19 4.24
CA THR A 152 -9.68 -2.74 3.11
C THR A 152 -10.28 -3.89 2.30
N ALA A 153 -9.80 -5.13 2.46
CA ALA A 153 -10.41 -6.31 1.84
C ALA A 153 -11.90 -6.46 2.18
N ILE A 154 -12.34 -5.98 3.36
CA ILE A 154 -13.74 -6.01 3.78
C ILE A 154 -14.68 -5.29 2.80
N MET A 155 -14.15 -4.38 1.98
CA MET A 155 -14.92 -3.65 0.97
C MET A 155 -15.43 -4.54 -0.17
N PHE A 156 -14.97 -5.80 -0.27
CA PHE A 156 -15.57 -6.79 -1.16
C PHE A 156 -16.82 -7.47 -0.59
N ALA A 157 -17.11 -7.33 0.71
CA ALA A 157 -18.28 -7.96 1.33
C ALA A 157 -19.61 -7.63 0.60
N PRO A 158 -19.88 -6.37 0.18
CA PRO A 158 -21.06 -6.06 -0.63
C PRO A 158 -21.12 -6.83 -1.96
N ALA A 159 -19.98 -7.10 -2.60
CA ALA A 159 -19.92 -7.87 -3.84
C ALA A 159 -20.24 -9.36 -3.60
N VAL A 160 -19.71 -9.94 -2.52
CA VAL A 160 -20.01 -11.33 -2.13
C VAL A 160 -21.47 -11.49 -1.72
N LEU A 161 -22.02 -10.53 -0.97
CA LEU A 161 -23.43 -10.50 -0.60
C LEU A 161 -24.32 -10.35 -1.84
N ALA A 162 -24.01 -9.42 -2.76
CA ALA A 162 -24.77 -9.27 -4.00
C ALA A 162 -24.75 -10.54 -4.84
N PHE A 163 -23.59 -11.19 -4.97
CA PHE A 163 -23.43 -12.48 -5.65
C PHE A 163 -24.29 -13.61 -5.02
N ALA A 164 -24.42 -13.62 -3.69
CA ALA A 164 -25.24 -14.61 -2.99
C ALA A 164 -26.75 -14.31 -3.09
N LEU A 165 -27.15 -13.04 -2.98
CA LEU A 165 -28.53 -12.64 -2.71
C LEU A 165 -29.33 -12.20 -3.94
N VAL A 166 -28.68 -11.66 -4.96
CA VAL A 166 -29.35 -11.10 -6.15
C VAL A 166 -29.75 -12.18 -7.17
N PRO A 167 -28.92 -13.19 -7.48
CA PRO A 167 -29.30 -14.21 -8.44
C PRO A 167 -30.41 -15.13 -7.94
N ASP A 168 -31.09 -15.81 -8.86
CA ASP A 168 -32.25 -16.66 -8.53
C ASP A 168 -31.89 -17.86 -7.63
N TRP A 169 -30.60 -18.19 -7.53
CA TRP A 169 -30.10 -19.23 -6.64
C TRP A 169 -30.05 -18.84 -5.15
N ARG A 170 -30.47 -17.62 -4.76
CA ARG A 170 -30.23 -17.08 -3.41
C ARG A 170 -30.65 -18.00 -2.27
N TRP A 171 -31.83 -18.61 -2.39
CA TRP A 171 -32.39 -19.46 -1.35
C TRP A 171 -31.63 -20.77 -1.19
N ARG A 172 -31.00 -21.25 -2.26
CA ARG A 172 -30.14 -22.43 -2.22
C ARG A 172 -28.91 -22.20 -1.36
N TRP A 173 -28.28 -21.03 -1.48
CA TRP A 173 -27.10 -20.70 -0.68
C TRP A 173 -27.44 -20.22 0.72
N LEU A 174 -28.56 -19.50 0.92
CA LEU A 174 -29.03 -19.12 2.26
C LEU A 174 -29.44 -20.32 3.13
N ARG A 175 -29.93 -21.41 2.52
CA ARG A 175 -30.24 -22.65 3.24
C ARG A 175 -29.05 -23.60 3.37
N SER A 176 -27.95 -23.28 2.71
CA SER A 176 -26.74 -24.11 2.70
C SER A 176 -25.80 -23.68 3.82
N PRO A 177 -25.09 -24.61 4.49
CA PRO A 177 -24.11 -24.26 5.50
C PRO A 177 -22.86 -23.60 4.91
N TYR A 178 -22.59 -23.79 3.61
CA TYR A 178 -21.31 -23.45 2.98
C TYR A 178 -20.93 -21.96 3.06
N PRO A 179 -21.81 -20.96 2.79
CA PRO A 179 -21.46 -19.55 2.94
C PRO A 179 -21.15 -19.14 4.39
N TYR A 180 -21.84 -19.74 5.36
CA TYR A 180 -21.63 -19.47 6.79
C TYR A 180 -20.30 -20.07 7.27
N LEU A 181 -19.99 -21.30 6.84
CA LEU A 181 -18.69 -21.92 7.08
C LEU A 181 -17.56 -21.14 6.42
N ALA A 182 -17.78 -20.56 5.24
CA ALA A 182 -16.82 -19.67 4.60
C ALA A 182 -16.53 -18.42 5.43
N ALA A 183 -17.57 -17.79 6.00
CA ALA A 183 -17.40 -16.66 6.90
C ALA A 183 -16.64 -17.05 8.18
N LEU A 184 -16.95 -18.22 8.75
CA LEU A 184 -16.22 -18.76 9.89
C LEU A 184 -14.74 -19.01 9.56
N ILE A 185 -14.43 -19.62 8.41
CA ILE A 185 -13.05 -19.82 7.93
C ILE A 185 -12.33 -18.48 7.79
N ALA A 186 -12.97 -17.46 7.20
CA ALA A 186 -12.37 -16.15 7.05
C ALA A 186 -12.01 -15.52 8.41
N ILE A 187 -12.88 -15.65 9.41
CA ILE A 187 -12.64 -15.17 10.78
C ILE A 187 -11.50 -15.96 11.45
N VAL A 188 -11.49 -17.29 11.33
CA VAL A 188 -10.43 -18.13 11.90
C VAL A 188 -9.08 -17.79 11.30
N VAL A 189 -9.00 -17.63 9.98
CA VAL A 189 -7.75 -17.22 9.31
C VAL A 189 -7.33 -15.83 9.73
N PHE A 190 -8.27 -14.89 9.89
CA PHE A 190 -7.99 -13.52 10.34
C PHE A 190 -7.75 -13.40 11.87
N SER A 191 -7.96 -14.48 12.64
CA SER A 191 -7.89 -14.46 14.10
C SER A 191 -6.57 -13.97 14.70
N PRO A 192 -5.37 -14.17 14.10
CA PRO A 192 -4.13 -13.60 14.67
C PRO A 192 -4.21 -12.08 14.84
N VAL A 193 -4.85 -11.38 13.91
CA VAL A 193 -5.02 -9.93 13.96
C VAL A 193 -6.03 -9.52 15.02
N LEU A 194 -7.09 -10.33 15.21
CA LEU A 194 -8.09 -10.12 16.26
C LEU A 194 -7.50 -10.31 17.65
N ILE A 195 -6.72 -11.38 17.85
CA ILE A 195 -6.03 -11.69 19.11
C ILE A 195 -5.05 -10.55 19.44
N TRP A 196 -4.17 -10.18 18.50
CA TRP A 196 -3.23 -9.09 18.72
C TRP A 196 -3.93 -7.78 19.08
N ASN A 197 -5.02 -7.43 18.38
CA ASN A 197 -5.76 -6.21 18.70
C ASN A 197 -6.44 -6.29 20.08
N ALA A 198 -6.98 -7.44 20.47
CA ALA A 198 -7.59 -7.61 21.80
C ALA A 198 -6.55 -7.44 22.93
N GLU A 199 -5.31 -7.87 22.70
CA GLU A 199 -4.19 -7.71 23.62
C GLU A 199 -3.61 -6.28 23.67
N HIS A 200 -3.92 -5.44 22.66
CA HIS A 200 -3.37 -4.09 22.51
C HIS A 200 -4.47 -3.02 22.37
N ASP A 201 -5.54 -3.11 23.16
CA ASP A 201 -6.62 -2.11 23.24
C ASP A 201 -7.26 -1.72 21.89
N TRP A 202 -7.34 -2.70 20.98
CA TRP A 202 -7.82 -2.53 19.61
C TRP A 202 -7.08 -1.45 18.81
N ALA A 203 -5.77 -1.30 19.06
CA ALA A 203 -4.94 -0.22 18.54
C ALA A 203 -5.00 -0.06 17.01
N SER A 204 -4.88 -1.14 16.23
CA SER A 204 -4.92 -1.04 14.76
C SER A 204 -6.29 -0.56 14.27
N PHE A 205 -7.39 -1.08 14.82
CA PHE A 205 -8.72 -0.65 14.39
C PHE A 205 -9.01 0.79 14.78
N ARG A 206 -8.62 1.22 15.98
CA ARG A 206 -8.70 2.63 16.40
C ARG A 206 -7.86 3.52 15.49
N PHE A 207 -6.65 3.10 15.14
CA PHE A 207 -5.77 3.80 14.21
C PHE A 207 -6.44 3.98 12.83
N GLN A 208 -7.02 2.92 12.26
CA GLN A 208 -7.74 3.01 10.98
C GLN A 208 -9.01 3.86 11.08
N ALA A 209 -9.78 3.72 12.16
CA ALA A 209 -10.99 4.50 12.40
C ALA A 209 -10.70 6.00 12.48
N VAL A 210 -9.70 6.40 13.28
CA VAL A 210 -9.28 7.82 13.41
C VAL A 210 -8.88 8.41 12.06
N ARG A 211 -8.19 7.64 11.20
CA ARG A 211 -7.83 8.08 9.84
C ARG A 211 -9.05 8.21 8.94
N ALA A 212 -10.02 7.31 9.05
CA ALA A 212 -11.23 7.32 8.22
C ALA A 212 -12.22 8.42 8.65
N THR A 213 -12.29 8.74 9.94
CA THR A 213 -13.28 9.66 10.55
C THR A 213 -12.71 11.02 10.94
N ALA A 214 -11.44 11.32 10.66
CA ALA A 214 -10.90 12.66 10.88
C ALA A 214 -11.76 13.70 10.16
N GLU A 215 -12.39 14.59 10.94
CA GLU A 215 -13.21 15.69 10.44
C GLU A 215 -12.32 16.64 9.65
N ARG A 216 -12.72 16.89 8.40
CA ARG A 216 -12.02 17.74 7.45
C ARG A 216 -13.04 18.39 6.55
N ASP A 217 -12.79 19.63 6.18
CA ASP A 217 -13.64 20.37 5.25
C ASP A 217 -13.72 19.68 3.90
N LEU A 218 -14.87 19.86 3.23
CA LEU A 218 -15.02 19.45 1.85
C LEU A 218 -14.04 20.21 0.97
N THR A 219 -13.24 19.48 0.20
CA THR A 219 -12.25 20.10 -0.69
C THR A 219 -12.17 19.40 -2.05
N LEU A 220 -12.32 20.19 -3.11
CA LEU A 220 -12.15 19.72 -4.49
C LEU A 220 -10.68 19.40 -4.83
N ARG A 221 -9.73 19.89 -4.02
CA ARG A 221 -8.31 19.57 -4.18
C ARG A 221 -8.05 18.08 -4.01
N THR A 222 -8.52 17.47 -2.91
CA THR A 222 -8.27 16.04 -2.65
C THR A 222 -9.05 15.15 -3.60
N LEU A 223 -10.22 15.60 -4.07
CA LEU A 223 -10.94 14.95 -5.17
C LEU A 223 -10.13 14.96 -6.47
N GLY A 224 -9.61 16.13 -6.86
CA GLY A 224 -8.76 16.29 -8.04
C GLY A 224 -7.48 15.46 -7.95
N GLU A 225 -6.84 15.43 -6.77
CA GLU A 225 -5.70 14.56 -6.49
C GLU A 225 -6.07 13.09 -6.65
N PHE A 226 -7.21 12.64 -6.11
CA PHE A 226 -7.67 11.27 -6.25
C PHE A 226 -7.92 10.88 -7.71
N ILE A 227 -8.67 11.70 -8.46
CA ILE A 227 -8.94 11.47 -9.89
C ILE A 227 -7.64 11.44 -10.68
N GLY A 228 -6.74 12.40 -10.45
CA GLY A 228 -5.43 12.45 -11.08
C GLY A 228 -4.59 11.21 -10.78
N MET A 229 -4.61 10.71 -9.54
CA MET A 229 -3.93 9.47 -9.16
C MET A 229 -4.54 8.25 -9.84
N GLN A 230 -5.87 8.17 -10.00
CA GLN A 230 -6.49 7.06 -10.74
C GLN A 230 -6.07 7.08 -12.22
N PHE A 231 -6.04 8.25 -12.87
CA PHE A 231 -5.54 8.37 -14.23
C PHE A 231 -4.04 8.03 -14.35
N GLY A 232 -3.22 8.45 -13.38
CA GLY A 232 -1.78 8.16 -13.37
C GLY A 232 -1.45 6.69 -13.12
N LEU A 233 -2.20 6.00 -12.25
CA LEU A 233 -1.91 4.62 -11.84
C LEU A 233 -2.63 3.56 -12.67
N VAL A 234 -3.85 3.84 -13.12
CA VAL A 234 -4.63 2.94 -13.98
C VAL A 234 -4.40 3.25 -15.46
N GLY A 235 -4.24 4.53 -15.81
CA GLY A 235 -3.97 4.96 -17.18
C GLY A 235 -5.08 5.85 -17.74
N PHE A 236 -4.68 6.85 -18.54
CA PHE A 236 -5.57 7.91 -19.05
C PHE A 236 -6.77 7.37 -19.84
N VAL A 237 -6.52 6.44 -20.76
CA VAL A 237 -7.56 5.78 -21.57
C VAL A 237 -8.13 4.54 -20.88
N LEU A 238 -7.28 3.80 -20.14
CA LEU A 238 -7.69 2.54 -19.52
C LEU A 238 -8.70 2.73 -18.39
N LEU A 239 -8.59 3.79 -17.58
CA LEU A 239 -9.53 4.10 -16.51
C LEU A 239 -10.98 4.25 -17.02
N PRO A 240 -11.30 5.16 -17.97
CA PRO A 240 -12.66 5.32 -18.46
C PRO A 240 -13.18 4.07 -19.20
N VAL A 241 -12.32 3.37 -19.94
CA VAL A 241 -12.70 2.07 -20.56
C VAL A 241 -13.08 1.03 -19.51
N THR A 242 -12.31 0.96 -18.41
CA THR A 242 -12.56 0.02 -17.32
C THR A 242 -13.83 0.37 -16.54
N LEU A 243 -14.03 1.64 -16.22
CA LEU A 243 -15.25 2.11 -15.57
C LEU A 243 -16.48 1.86 -16.45
N PHE A 244 -16.42 2.20 -17.74
CA PHE A 244 -17.52 1.94 -18.68
C PHE A 244 -17.83 0.45 -18.81
N GLY A 245 -16.81 -0.40 -19.02
CA GLY A 245 -16.98 -1.85 -19.11
C GLY A 245 -17.53 -2.47 -17.84
N THR A 246 -17.11 -1.97 -16.68
CA THR A 246 -17.63 -2.42 -15.38
C THR A 246 -19.08 -1.99 -15.19
N THR A 247 -19.44 -0.75 -15.51
CA THR A 247 -20.83 -0.25 -15.42
C THR A 247 -21.76 -1.00 -16.38
N LEU A 248 -21.30 -1.28 -17.60
CA LEU A 248 -22.03 -2.12 -18.56
C LEU A 248 -22.24 -3.54 -18.00
N THR A 249 -21.23 -4.11 -17.35
CA THR A 249 -21.33 -5.41 -16.66
C THR A 249 -22.33 -5.35 -15.51
N ALA A 250 -22.33 -4.27 -14.72
CA ALA A 250 -23.28 -4.08 -13.63
C ALA A 250 -24.72 -4.03 -14.16
N TRP A 251 -24.98 -3.14 -15.12
CA TRP A 251 -26.30 -2.94 -15.71
C TRP A 251 -26.88 -4.26 -16.23
N ARG A 252 -26.09 -5.00 -17.00
CA ARG A 252 -26.51 -6.29 -17.56
C ARG A 252 -26.63 -7.37 -16.50
N GLY A 253 -25.67 -7.44 -15.58
CA GLY A 253 -25.61 -8.42 -14.52
C GLY A 253 -26.80 -8.33 -13.59
N TYR A 254 -27.19 -7.12 -13.17
CA TYR A 254 -28.34 -6.91 -12.29
C TYR A 254 -29.68 -7.10 -13.02
N ILE A 255 -29.80 -6.70 -14.30
CA ILE A 255 -31.01 -6.96 -15.10
C ILE A 255 -31.21 -8.46 -15.33
N ARG A 256 -30.16 -9.16 -15.77
CA ARG A 256 -30.21 -10.59 -16.08
C ARG A 256 -29.99 -11.48 -14.86
N ARG A 257 -29.75 -10.88 -13.69
CA ARG A 257 -29.36 -11.57 -12.45
C ARG A 257 -28.17 -12.54 -12.64
N GLU A 258 -27.24 -12.21 -13.54
CA GLU A 258 -26.06 -13.03 -13.83
C GLU A 258 -25.05 -12.93 -12.66
N PRO A 259 -24.79 -14.02 -11.92
CA PRO A 259 -24.00 -13.94 -10.69
C PRO A 259 -22.59 -13.38 -10.88
N VAL A 260 -21.88 -13.86 -11.90
CA VAL A 260 -20.48 -13.47 -12.13
C VAL A 260 -20.37 -12.00 -12.53
N ALA A 261 -21.31 -11.50 -13.35
CA ALA A 261 -21.35 -10.10 -13.73
C ALA A 261 -21.61 -9.19 -12.50
N ILE A 262 -22.55 -9.58 -11.64
CA ILE A 262 -22.82 -8.87 -10.37
C ILE A 262 -21.57 -8.86 -9.49
N LEU A 263 -20.92 -10.01 -9.30
CA LEU A 263 -19.72 -10.11 -8.48
C LEU A 263 -18.60 -9.19 -8.97
N LEU A 264 -18.22 -9.30 -10.25
CA LEU A 264 -17.11 -8.53 -10.82
C LEU A 264 -17.40 -7.04 -10.82
N ALA A 265 -18.64 -6.63 -11.14
CA ALA A 265 -18.99 -5.23 -11.18
C ALA A 265 -19.08 -4.60 -9.78
N THR A 266 -19.74 -5.26 -8.84
CA THR A 266 -19.90 -4.74 -7.47
C THR A 266 -18.56 -4.71 -6.72
N ALA A 267 -17.65 -5.64 -7.02
CA ALA A 267 -16.28 -5.65 -6.51
C ALA A 267 -15.46 -4.41 -6.92
N VAL A 268 -15.85 -3.72 -7.99
CA VAL A 268 -15.21 -2.49 -8.46
C VAL A 268 -15.99 -1.26 -8.02
N LEU A 269 -17.28 -1.21 -8.34
CA LEU A 269 -18.09 0.00 -8.22
C LEU A 269 -18.31 0.43 -6.78
N VAL A 270 -18.48 -0.51 -5.84
CA VAL A 270 -18.69 -0.17 -4.43
C VAL A 270 -17.42 0.40 -3.80
N PRO A 271 -16.24 -0.26 -3.90
CA PRO A 271 -15.02 0.34 -3.37
C PRO A 271 -14.64 1.64 -4.07
N PHE A 272 -14.78 1.72 -5.40
CA PHE A 272 -14.49 2.93 -6.15
C PHE A 272 -15.40 4.10 -5.72
N GLY A 273 -16.71 3.85 -5.58
CA GLY A 273 -17.67 4.84 -5.09
C GLY A 273 -17.36 5.32 -3.67
N TYR A 274 -16.96 4.42 -2.78
CA TYR A 274 -16.52 4.78 -1.43
C TYR A 274 -15.29 5.70 -1.46
N PHE A 275 -14.24 5.34 -2.21
CA PHE A 275 -13.03 6.16 -2.28
C PHE A 275 -13.26 7.49 -2.98
N LEU A 276 -14.11 7.52 -4.01
CA LEU A 276 -14.52 8.76 -4.66
C LEU A 276 -15.25 9.68 -3.67
N TRP A 277 -16.21 9.16 -2.92
CA TRP A 277 -16.90 9.92 -1.87
C TRP A 277 -15.94 10.39 -0.77
N LYS A 278 -15.10 9.50 -0.24
CA LYS A 278 -14.12 9.85 0.79
C LYS A 278 -13.08 10.85 0.28
N SER A 279 -12.76 10.86 -1.01
CA SER A 279 -11.83 11.84 -1.58
C SER A 279 -12.28 13.29 -1.45
N LEU A 280 -13.56 13.54 -1.16
CA LEU A 280 -14.08 14.89 -0.87
C LEU A 280 -13.61 15.44 0.48
N THR A 281 -13.25 14.57 1.43
CA THR A 281 -12.86 14.95 2.80
C THR A 281 -11.44 14.50 3.15
N LEU A 282 -10.94 13.47 2.48
CA LEU A 282 -9.69 12.80 2.82
C LEU A 282 -8.82 12.65 1.57
N ARG A 283 -7.54 13.00 1.68
CA ARG A 283 -6.55 12.58 0.69
C ARG A 283 -6.41 11.06 0.74
N VAL A 284 -7.04 10.39 -0.23
CA VAL A 284 -6.97 8.93 -0.41
C VAL A 284 -5.54 8.57 -0.82
N GLY A 285 -4.96 7.54 -0.19
CA GLY A 285 -3.62 7.08 -0.56
C GLY A 285 -3.56 6.56 -2.01
N ASP A 286 -2.40 6.71 -2.63
CA ASP A 286 -2.12 6.33 -4.02
C ASP A 286 -2.52 4.87 -4.33
N THR A 287 -2.16 3.94 -3.45
CA THR A 287 -2.40 2.50 -3.64
C THR A 287 -3.73 2.01 -3.10
N TRP A 288 -4.45 2.81 -2.32
CA TRP A 288 -5.63 2.37 -1.56
C TRP A 288 -6.73 1.71 -2.40
N PRO A 289 -7.12 2.24 -3.57
CA PRO A 289 -8.14 1.62 -4.40
C PRO A 289 -7.57 0.53 -5.33
N MET A 290 -6.25 0.29 -5.38
CA MET A 290 -5.67 -0.59 -6.39
C MET A 290 -6.03 -2.07 -6.25
N PHE A 291 -6.69 -2.49 -5.18
CA PHE A 291 -7.16 -3.87 -5.07
C PHE A 291 -8.38 -4.19 -5.95
N LEU A 292 -9.11 -3.17 -6.42
CA LEU A 292 -10.40 -3.35 -7.10
C LEU A 292 -10.26 -3.59 -8.62
N TRP A 293 -9.26 -2.98 -9.29
CA TRP A 293 -9.23 -2.96 -10.76
C TRP A 293 -9.04 -4.31 -11.47
N PRO A 294 -8.42 -5.36 -10.89
CA PRO A 294 -8.37 -6.67 -11.55
C PRO A 294 -9.75 -7.19 -11.97
N ALA A 295 -10.78 -7.01 -11.12
CA ALA A 295 -12.15 -7.39 -11.45
C ALA A 295 -12.71 -6.55 -12.62
N GLY A 296 -12.37 -5.26 -12.68
CA GLY A 296 -12.75 -4.36 -13.77
C GLY A 296 -12.07 -4.72 -15.08
N PHE A 297 -10.79 -5.10 -15.06
CA PHE A 297 -10.08 -5.58 -16.24
C PHE A 297 -10.69 -6.89 -16.77
N ALA A 298 -11.09 -7.80 -15.87
CA ALA A 298 -11.85 -9.00 -16.24
C ALA A 298 -13.16 -8.62 -16.97
N ALA A 299 -13.90 -7.67 -16.40
CA ALA A 299 -15.16 -7.17 -16.96
C ALA A 299 -14.97 -6.59 -18.38
N VAL A 300 -13.93 -5.78 -18.60
CA VAL A 300 -13.60 -5.26 -19.95
C VAL A 300 -13.30 -6.40 -20.92
N ALA A 301 -12.41 -7.33 -20.54
CA ALA A 301 -12.02 -8.45 -21.40
C ALA A 301 -13.21 -9.33 -21.81
N ILE A 302 -14.14 -9.57 -20.88
CA ILE A 302 -15.39 -10.31 -21.12
C ILE A 302 -16.30 -9.52 -22.08
N ASN A 303 -16.56 -8.23 -21.83
CA ASN A 303 -17.48 -7.46 -22.68
C ASN A 303 -16.97 -7.30 -24.12
N VAL A 304 -15.69 -6.95 -24.30
CA VAL A 304 -15.09 -6.75 -25.63
C VAL A 304 -15.29 -7.97 -26.53
N THR A 305 -15.27 -9.17 -25.95
CA THR A 305 -15.37 -10.42 -26.71
C THR A 305 -16.78 -11.00 -26.78
N ARG A 306 -17.68 -10.67 -25.84
CA ARG A 306 -19.08 -11.11 -25.87
C ARG A 306 -19.98 -10.22 -26.73
N MET A 307 -19.74 -8.91 -26.76
CA MET A 307 -20.60 -7.96 -27.51
C MET A 307 -20.88 -8.34 -28.98
N PRO A 308 -19.92 -8.86 -29.77
CA PRO A 308 -20.18 -9.30 -31.15
C PRO A 308 -21.27 -10.38 -31.28
N PHE A 309 -21.50 -11.17 -30.23
CA PHE A 309 -22.43 -12.31 -30.24
C PHE A 309 -23.78 -11.98 -29.58
N GLU A 310 -24.00 -10.73 -29.19
CA GLU A 310 -25.15 -10.33 -28.37
C GLU A 310 -26.03 -9.28 -29.05
N GLY A 311 -25.95 -9.18 -30.38
CA GLY A 311 -26.82 -8.33 -31.20
C GLY A 311 -26.52 -6.83 -31.12
N TRP A 312 -25.36 -6.43 -30.59
CA TRP A 312 -24.93 -5.03 -30.60
C TRP A 312 -24.61 -4.55 -32.02
N SER A 313 -24.80 -3.25 -32.27
CA SER A 313 -24.50 -2.67 -33.57
C SER A 313 -23.02 -2.83 -33.92
N VAL A 314 -22.72 -3.09 -35.20
CA VAL A 314 -21.34 -3.26 -35.70
C VAL A 314 -20.47 -2.05 -35.36
N GLY A 315 -21.04 -0.83 -35.40
CA GLY A 315 -20.35 0.40 -35.02
C GLY A 315 -19.90 0.41 -33.55
N LEU A 316 -20.78 0.01 -32.63
CA LEU A 316 -20.43 -0.03 -31.21
C LEU A 316 -19.41 -1.12 -30.89
N VAL A 317 -19.52 -2.29 -31.53
CA VAL A 317 -18.53 -3.37 -31.40
C VAL A 317 -17.15 -2.90 -31.88
N LYS A 318 -17.08 -2.28 -33.06
CA LYS A 318 -15.83 -1.71 -33.60
C LYS A 318 -15.24 -0.64 -32.67
N SER A 319 -16.09 0.26 -32.16
CA SER A 319 -15.68 1.29 -31.19
C SER A 319 -15.13 0.70 -29.90
N THR A 320 -15.80 -0.33 -29.35
CA THR A 320 -15.37 -1.01 -28.12
C THR A 320 -14.01 -1.67 -28.30
N VAL A 321 -13.80 -2.39 -29.42
CA VAL A 321 -12.51 -3.00 -29.74
C VAL A 321 -11.44 -1.93 -29.96
N TYR A 322 -11.77 -0.83 -30.65
CA TYR A 322 -10.86 0.29 -30.86
C TYR A 322 -10.38 0.87 -29.53
N TRP A 323 -11.28 1.24 -28.62
CA TRP A 323 -10.93 1.82 -27.33
C TRP A 323 -10.17 0.85 -26.43
N ALA A 324 -10.50 -0.45 -26.45
CA ALA A 324 -9.74 -1.46 -25.71
C ALA A 324 -8.30 -1.58 -26.24
N ARG A 325 -8.10 -1.57 -27.57
CA ARG A 325 -6.76 -1.58 -28.18
C ARG A 325 -5.99 -0.29 -27.85
N THR A 326 -6.65 0.86 -27.94
CA THR A 326 -6.04 2.15 -27.58
C THR A 326 -5.64 2.18 -26.11
N ALA A 327 -6.48 1.71 -25.19
CA ALA A 327 -6.17 1.59 -23.77
C ALA A 327 -4.93 0.71 -23.52
N VAL A 328 -4.87 -0.47 -24.13
CA VAL A 328 -3.72 -1.37 -23.98
C VAL A 328 -2.44 -0.75 -24.56
N THR A 329 -2.48 -0.26 -25.80
CA THR A 329 -1.31 0.31 -26.47
C THR A 329 -0.78 1.53 -25.73
N THR A 330 -1.64 2.52 -25.46
CA THR A 330 -1.22 3.76 -24.77
C THR A 330 -0.76 3.48 -23.35
N GLY A 331 -1.42 2.56 -22.64
CA GLY A 331 -1.01 2.16 -21.30
C GLY A 331 0.36 1.49 -21.29
N ILE A 332 0.60 0.47 -22.13
CA ILE A 332 1.92 -0.19 -22.22
C ILE A 332 3.01 0.81 -22.60
N VAL A 333 2.77 1.69 -23.58
CA VAL A 333 3.71 2.76 -23.95
C VAL A 333 4.01 3.64 -22.75
N PHE A 334 3.00 4.07 -21.99
CA PHE A 334 3.18 4.87 -20.80
C PHE A 334 4.01 4.14 -19.73
N VAL A 335 3.73 2.86 -19.47
CA VAL A 335 4.51 2.04 -18.51
C VAL A 335 5.96 1.90 -18.94
N VAL A 336 6.22 1.66 -20.23
CA VAL A 336 7.59 1.60 -20.78
C VAL A 336 8.30 2.95 -20.64
N CYS A 337 7.64 4.07 -20.96
CA CYS A 337 8.21 5.40 -20.78
C CYS A 337 8.55 5.69 -19.31
N VAL A 338 7.68 5.32 -18.37
CA VAL A 338 7.93 5.50 -16.93
C VAL A 338 9.10 4.62 -16.47
N PHE A 339 9.19 3.38 -16.94
CA PHE A 339 10.33 2.51 -16.68
C PHE A 339 11.64 3.14 -17.20
N LEU A 340 11.65 3.59 -18.46
CA LEU A 340 12.84 4.19 -19.06
C LEU A 340 13.25 5.48 -18.34
N TYR A 341 12.29 6.32 -17.94
CA TYR A 341 12.55 7.52 -17.15
C TYR A 341 13.23 7.21 -15.82
N TYR A 342 12.72 6.23 -15.06
CA TYR A 342 13.31 5.91 -13.77
C TYR A 342 14.62 5.12 -13.85
N MET A 343 14.80 4.29 -14.87
CA MET A 343 16.03 3.49 -15.03
C MET A 343 17.18 4.26 -15.67
N PHE A 344 16.90 5.16 -16.62
CA PHE A 344 17.95 5.68 -17.51
C PHE A 344 18.03 7.21 -17.59
N ALA A 345 16.95 7.94 -17.27
CA ALA A 345 17.03 9.40 -17.38
C ALA A 345 17.97 9.97 -16.30
N PRO A 346 18.86 10.93 -16.62
CA PRO A 346 19.73 11.56 -15.61
C PRO A 346 19.10 12.79 -14.96
N TRP A 347 17.94 13.26 -15.43
CA TRP A 347 17.26 14.48 -14.98
C TRP A 347 15.98 14.19 -14.18
N ASN A 348 15.58 15.14 -13.33
CA ASN A 348 14.33 15.10 -12.57
C ASN A 348 13.27 16.01 -13.23
N LEU A 349 12.18 15.42 -13.75
CA LEU A 349 11.12 16.14 -14.47
C LEU A 349 10.06 16.78 -13.56
N ILE A 350 9.80 16.17 -12.41
CA ILE A 350 8.66 16.52 -11.53
C ILE A 350 9.11 17.12 -10.19
N GLY A 351 10.41 17.31 -10.03
CA GLY A 351 11.01 18.00 -8.90
C GLY A 351 10.88 17.25 -7.59
N ARG A 352 10.55 17.96 -6.51
CA ARG A 352 10.45 17.38 -5.16
C ARG A 352 9.29 16.41 -4.97
N THR A 353 8.37 16.34 -5.92
CA THR A 353 7.26 15.37 -5.90
C THR A 353 7.62 14.06 -6.60
N ASP A 354 8.87 13.92 -7.09
CA ASP A 354 9.35 12.66 -7.67
C ASP A 354 9.31 11.54 -6.63
N PRO A 355 8.47 10.49 -6.84
CA PRO A 355 8.22 9.45 -5.84
C PRO A 355 9.41 8.51 -5.65
N ILE A 356 10.39 8.49 -6.56
CA ILE A 356 11.67 7.79 -6.33
C ILE A 356 12.66 8.76 -5.68
N GLY A 357 12.68 10.01 -6.10
CA GLY A 357 13.52 11.04 -5.48
C GLY A 357 13.24 11.22 -4.00
N THR A 358 11.97 11.15 -3.56
CA THR A 358 11.59 11.21 -2.14
C THR A 358 12.11 10.02 -1.33
N GLU A 359 12.62 8.97 -1.96
CA GLU A 359 13.09 7.74 -1.32
C GLU A 359 14.58 7.48 -1.57
N ALA A 360 15.20 8.12 -2.56
CA ALA A 360 16.59 7.91 -2.96
C ALA A 360 17.60 8.66 -2.07
N GLY A 361 18.84 8.15 -1.95
CA GLY A 361 19.97 8.87 -1.32
C GLY A 361 20.09 8.72 0.20
N TYR A 362 19.39 7.77 0.82
CA TYR A 362 19.60 7.42 2.23
C TYR A 362 20.96 6.78 2.49
N ASP A 363 21.63 6.21 1.49
CA ASP A 363 22.99 5.66 1.62
C ASP A 363 23.98 6.68 2.17
N LEU A 364 23.89 7.92 1.69
CA LEU A 364 24.73 9.01 2.18
C LEU A 364 24.42 9.33 3.64
N VAL A 365 23.13 9.38 4.02
CA VAL A 365 22.72 9.62 5.41
C VAL A 365 23.24 8.50 6.30
N ALA A 366 23.04 7.23 5.93
CA ALA A 366 23.52 6.08 6.68
C ALA A 366 25.05 6.04 6.81
N ALA A 367 25.79 6.33 5.73
CA ALA A 367 27.25 6.36 5.74
C ALA A 367 27.79 7.47 6.68
N ARG A 368 27.19 8.66 6.62
CA ARG A 368 27.55 9.79 7.51
C ARG A 368 27.17 9.51 8.95
N THR A 369 26.01 8.93 9.22
CA THR A 369 25.61 8.47 10.55
C THR A 369 26.62 7.49 11.11
N LEU A 370 27.05 6.47 10.34
CA LEU A 370 28.02 5.49 10.81
C LEU A 370 29.40 6.11 11.08
N ALA A 371 29.82 7.07 10.26
CA ALA A 371 31.05 7.82 10.51
C ALA A 371 30.98 8.61 11.83
N GLN A 372 29.84 9.25 12.13
CA GLN A 372 29.64 9.96 13.40
C GLN A 372 29.55 9.01 14.60
N VAL A 373 28.95 7.83 14.42
CA VAL A 373 28.95 6.76 15.44
C VAL A 373 30.38 6.39 15.81
N GLN A 374 31.24 6.14 14.82
CA GLN A 374 32.65 5.81 15.04
C GLN A 374 33.45 6.98 15.65
N ALA A 375 33.24 8.20 15.17
CA ALA A 375 33.98 9.38 15.62
C ALA A 375 33.66 9.80 17.07
N THR A 376 32.42 9.59 17.51
CA THR A 376 31.95 10.04 18.83
C THR A 376 31.95 8.95 19.90
N GLY A 377 32.22 7.69 19.52
CA GLY A 377 32.06 6.53 20.39
C GLY A 377 30.60 6.23 20.74
N ALA A 378 29.66 6.75 19.95
CA ALA A 378 28.25 6.40 20.12
C ALA A 378 28.02 4.93 19.80
N THR A 379 26.98 4.36 20.39
CA THR A 379 26.70 2.91 20.30
C THR A 379 25.31 2.62 19.76
N TRP A 380 24.49 3.65 19.53
CA TRP A 380 23.14 3.52 19.00
C TRP A 380 22.72 4.78 18.22
N VAL A 381 21.62 4.68 17.47
CA VAL A 381 21.06 5.76 16.65
C VAL A 381 19.60 6.01 17.03
N ALA A 382 19.24 7.27 17.24
CA ALA A 382 17.87 7.73 17.47
C ALA A 382 17.29 8.37 16.21
N THR A 383 16.00 8.16 15.97
CA THR A 383 15.20 8.85 14.94
C THR A 383 13.83 9.24 15.52
N THR A 384 13.11 10.15 14.86
CA THR A 384 11.76 10.60 15.29
C THR A 384 10.67 10.39 14.23
N ASP A 385 10.98 9.57 13.23
CA ASP A 385 10.03 9.14 12.22
C ASP A 385 10.39 7.74 11.69
N TYR A 386 9.36 6.97 11.36
CA TYR A 386 9.51 5.59 10.90
C TYR A 386 10.25 5.45 9.56
N ARG A 387 10.27 6.50 8.72
CA ARG A 387 10.92 6.43 7.40
C ARG A 387 12.43 6.44 7.56
N THR A 388 12.95 7.39 8.33
CA THR A 388 14.36 7.47 8.69
C THR A 388 14.79 6.23 9.46
N TYR A 389 14.00 5.81 10.46
CA TYR A 389 14.22 4.57 11.21
C TYR A 389 14.39 3.36 10.29
N ALA A 390 13.42 3.14 9.41
CA ALA A 390 13.38 1.99 8.53
C ALA A 390 14.56 1.96 7.55
N MET A 391 14.85 3.10 6.92
CA MET A 391 15.96 3.19 5.96
C MET A 391 17.31 3.02 6.64
N LEU A 392 17.52 3.59 7.82
CA LEU A 392 18.75 3.38 8.57
C LEU A 392 18.88 1.93 9.05
N ARG A 393 17.80 1.29 9.54
CA ARG A 393 17.84 -0.13 9.93
C ARG A 393 18.18 -1.02 8.73
N TRP A 394 17.59 -0.74 7.56
CA TRP A 394 17.93 -1.40 6.31
C TRP A 394 19.42 -1.20 6.01
N LEU A 395 19.88 0.03 5.79
CA LEU A 395 21.24 0.30 5.31
C LEU A 395 22.34 -0.06 6.32
N LEU A 396 22.09 0.09 7.62
CA LEU A 396 23.08 -0.23 8.66
C LEU A 396 23.14 -1.72 8.97
N ARG A 397 22.15 -2.54 8.58
CA ARG A 397 22.18 -4.01 8.69
C ARG A 397 22.52 -4.52 10.11
N GLY A 398 22.03 -3.84 11.14
CA GLY A 398 22.29 -4.22 12.53
C GLY A 398 23.72 -3.94 13.02
N ARG A 399 24.57 -3.24 12.24
CA ARG A 399 25.90 -2.78 12.68
C ARG A 399 25.83 -1.86 13.91
N VAL A 400 24.72 -1.14 14.05
CA VAL A 400 24.39 -0.30 15.19
C VAL A 400 22.88 -0.36 15.41
N PRO A 401 22.39 -0.46 16.66
CA PRO A 401 20.96 -0.33 16.96
C PRO A 401 20.41 1.01 16.49
N VAL A 402 19.25 0.97 15.81
CA VAL A 402 18.51 2.16 15.37
C VAL A 402 17.15 2.12 16.06
N ILE A 403 16.73 3.23 16.66
CA ILE A 403 15.50 3.34 17.45
C ILE A 403 14.71 4.55 16.99
N GLU A 404 13.45 4.35 16.59
CA GLU A 404 12.48 5.44 16.57
C GLU A 404 12.03 5.69 18.02
N VAL A 405 12.34 6.87 18.55
CA VAL A 405 12.14 7.15 19.98
C VAL A 405 10.71 7.58 20.30
N ASN A 406 9.96 8.09 19.33
CA ASN A 406 8.55 8.46 19.44
C ASN A 406 7.66 7.45 18.69
N GLU A 407 6.34 7.71 18.68
CA GLU A 407 5.32 6.83 18.09
C GLU A 407 5.51 5.35 18.48
N ARG A 408 5.98 5.09 19.71
CA ARG A 408 6.40 3.76 20.20
C ARG A 408 5.29 2.71 20.12
N GLY A 409 4.02 3.14 20.08
CA GLY A 409 2.88 2.27 19.81
C GLY A 409 2.97 1.48 18.48
N ARG A 410 3.83 1.89 17.52
CA ARG A 410 4.11 1.12 16.29
C ARG A 410 4.88 -0.17 16.53
N PHE A 411 5.67 -0.22 17.60
CA PHE A 411 6.69 -1.26 17.85
C PHE A 411 6.32 -2.19 19.01
N GLN A 412 5.03 -2.28 19.32
CA GLN A 412 4.51 -3.14 20.39
C GLN A 412 4.84 -4.61 20.11
N GLY A 413 5.51 -5.27 21.06
CA GLY A 413 5.93 -6.67 20.94
C GLY A 413 7.20 -6.91 20.11
N PHE A 414 7.90 -5.86 19.67
CA PHE A 414 9.17 -6.00 18.95
C PHE A 414 10.27 -6.50 19.89
N ALA A 415 11.24 -7.22 19.35
CA ALA A 415 12.36 -7.73 20.12
C ALA A 415 13.23 -6.60 20.69
N ASP A 416 13.97 -6.89 21.78
CA ASP A 416 14.95 -5.97 22.34
C ASP A 416 15.98 -5.58 21.26
N PRO A 417 16.10 -4.30 20.90
CA PRO A 417 17.02 -3.84 19.87
C PRO A 417 18.49 -3.81 20.35
N GLY A 418 18.76 -4.22 21.59
CA GLY A 418 20.09 -4.26 22.19
C GLY A 418 20.26 -3.22 23.28
N MET A 419 19.35 -3.18 24.26
CA MET A 419 19.36 -2.16 25.32
C MET A 419 20.67 -2.11 26.14
N SER A 420 21.43 -3.19 26.18
CA SER A 420 22.77 -3.24 26.81
C SER A 420 23.77 -2.23 26.24
N VAL A 421 23.64 -1.86 24.95
CA VAL A 421 24.48 -0.87 24.27
C VAL A 421 23.73 0.43 23.99
N ILE A 422 22.55 0.62 24.58
CA ILE A 422 21.74 1.85 24.46
C ILE A 422 21.68 2.57 25.80
N ARG A 423 21.37 1.83 26.85
CA ARG A 423 21.18 2.36 28.20
C ARG A 423 22.47 3.03 28.68
N ASP A 424 22.37 4.29 29.08
CA ASP A 424 23.46 5.11 29.61
C ASP A 424 24.64 5.32 28.64
N HIS A 425 24.45 4.99 27.36
CA HIS A 425 25.44 5.21 26.32
C HIS A 425 25.08 6.41 25.44
N VAL A 426 26.11 7.00 24.85
CA VAL A 426 25.97 8.05 23.84
C VAL A 426 25.33 7.48 22.57
N GLY A 427 24.38 8.22 22.00
CA GLY A 427 23.76 7.93 20.71
C GLY A 427 24.03 9.00 19.65
N ILE A 428 23.66 8.71 18.41
CA ILE A 428 23.52 9.71 17.34
C ILE A 428 22.05 9.91 17.01
N TYR A 429 21.54 11.11 17.15
CA TYR A 429 20.24 11.47 16.62
C TYR A 429 20.34 11.86 15.15
N VAL A 430 19.47 11.27 14.32
CA VAL A 430 19.30 11.58 12.91
C VAL A 430 17.89 12.11 12.71
N GLY A 431 17.77 13.44 12.60
CA GLY A 431 16.49 14.13 12.46
C GLY A 431 16.36 14.80 11.11
N ARG A 432 15.24 14.56 10.42
CA ARG A 432 14.90 15.29 9.18
C ARG A 432 14.50 16.72 9.50
N GLU A 433 15.05 17.70 8.80
CA GLU A 433 14.69 19.10 9.01
C GLU A 433 13.41 19.49 8.27
N PRO A 434 12.57 20.39 8.83
CA PRO A 434 12.70 21.06 10.14
C PRO A 434 12.16 20.24 11.32
N GLU A 435 11.77 18.98 11.09
CA GLU A 435 11.17 18.09 12.08
C GLU A 435 12.18 17.57 13.11
N ASN A 436 13.46 17.96 13.03
CA ASN A 436 14.49 17.53 13.98
C ASN A 436 14.29 18.15 15.38
N ASN A 437 13.55 19.27 15.48
CA ASN A 437 13.35 20.02 16.72
C ASN A 437 11.91 19.90 17.26
N LEU A 438 11.41 18.67 17.37
CA LEU A 438 10.09 18.41 17.96
C LEU A 438 10.02 18.84 19.45
N PRO A 439 8.87 19.32 19.93
CA PRO A 439 8.68 19.69 21.34
C PRO A 439 9.02 18.57 22.34
N LEU A 440 8.85 17.30 21.94
CA LEU A 440 9.14 16.12 22.77
C LEU A 440 10.54 16.14 23.38
N TRP A 441 11.53 16.76 22.72
CA TRP A 441 12.89 16.82 23.25
C TRP A 441 12.98 17.62 24.55
N ARG A 442 12.05 18.56 24.79
CA ARG A 442 11.94 19.32 26.05
C ARG A 442 11.44 18.47 27.21
N GLU A 443 10.83 17.32 26.93
CA GLU A 443 10.36 16.35 27.93
C GLU A 443 11.45 15.35 28.33
N THR A 444 12.65 15.45 27.74
CA THR A 444 13.77 14.53 27.99
C THR A 444 14.92 15.23 28.71
N SER A 445 15.75 14.43 29.40
CA SER A 445 17.06 14.87 29.91
C SER A 445 18.16 14.88 28.84
N ALA A 446 17.82 14.66 27.57
CA ALA A 446 18.79 14.46 26.50
C ALA A 446 19.56 15.75 26.21
N VAL A 447 20.89 15.69 26.32
CA VAL A 447 21.78 16.75 25.85
C VAL A 447 22.11 16.48 24.39
N ARG A 448 21.67 17.39 23.51
CA ARG A 448 21.85 17.31 22.05
C ARG A 448 22.96 18.28 21.61
N GLN A 449 24.01 17.75 20.98
CA GLN A 449 25.11 18.54 20.41
C GLN A 449 25.14 18.39 18.89
N PRO A 450 25.00 19.49 18.11
CA PRO A 450 25.09 19.43 16.65
C PRO A 450 26.45 18.89 16.17
N LEU A 451 26.43 18.01 15.16
CA LEU A 451 27.64 17.45 14.55
C LEU A 451 27.75 17.83 13.07
N GLU A 452 26.79 17.41 12.26
CA GLU A 452 26.85 17.50 10.80
C GLU A 452 25.45 17.70 10.21
N ARG A 453 25.38 18.29 9.02
CA ARG A 453 24.16 18.36 8.20
C ARG A 453 24.38 17.57 6.92
N VAL A 454 23.47 16.64 6.62
CA VAL A 454 23.56 15.77 5.45
C VAL A 454 22.39 16.06 4.53
N THR A 455 22.70 16.51 3.32
CA THR A 455 21.67 16.84 2.33
C THR A 455 21.52 15.68 1.35
N ARG A 456 20.30 15.17 1.23
CA ARG A 456 19.94 14.14 0.26
C ARG A 456 19.49 14.80 -1.03
N SER A 457 20.01 14.32 -2.16
CA SER A 457 19.65 14.83 -3.47
C SER A 457 19.24 13.71 -4.43
N TRP A 458 18.38 14.04 -5.38
CA TRP A 458 17.96 13.18 -6.47
C TRP A 458 18.15 13.92 -7.78
N ARG A 459 19.08 13.42 -8.62
CA ARG A 459 19.38 13.98 -9.96
C ARG A 459 19.61 15.49 -9.93
N GLY A 460 20.47 15.93 -9.00
CA GLY A 460 20.85 17.33 -8.80
C GLY A 460 19.86 18.17 -7.99
N MET A 461 18.68 17.65 -7.63
CA MET A 461 17.72 18.36 -6.80
C MET A 461 17.81 17.96 -5.34
N VAL A 462 17.88 18.94 -4.43
CA VAL A 462 17.80 18.71 -2.98
C VAL A 462 16.40 18.27 -2.58
N MET A 463 16.31 17.09 -1.97
CA MET A 463 15.07 16.47 -1.51
C MET A 463 14.80 16.81 -0.04
N ASP A 464 15.72 16.42 0.85
CA ASP A 464 15.62 16.68 2.29
C ASP A 464 17.02 16.94 2.88
N THR A 465 17.07 17.60 4.03
CA THR A 465 18.28 17.79 4.83
C THR A 465 18.09 17.13 6.18
N TYR A 466 19.12 16.42 6.64
CA TYR A 466 19.15 15.74 7.93
C TYR A 466 20.17 16.41 8.84
N ALA A 467 19.77 16.65 10.09
CA ALA A 467 20.67 17.04 11.17
C ALA A 467 21.16 15.77 11.89
N LEU A 468 22.48 15.66 12.01
CA LEU A 468 23.14 14.63 12.81
C LEU A 468 23.64 15.29 14.08
N GLU A 469 23.26 14.73 15.22
CA GLU A 469 23.55 15.31 16.52
C GLU A 469 23.96 14.22 17.50
N LYS A 470 24.93 14.50 18.37
CA LYS A 470 25.28 13.62 19.48
C LYS A 470 24.23 13.76 20.57
N ILE A 471 23.76 12.63 21.11
CA ILE A 471 22.82 12.60 22.23
C ILE A 471 23.43 11.88 23.42
N SER A 472 23.26 12.45 24.61
CA SER A 472 23.78 11.91 25.87
C SER A 472 22.90 12.29 27.06
N GLY A 473 23.08 11.63 28.21
CA GLY A 473 22.34 11.95 29.44
C GLY A 473 20.88 11.51 29.44
N TRP A 474 20.49 10.64 28.50
CA TRP A 474 19.13 10.15 28.38
C TRP A 474 19.11 8.76 27.74
N THR A 475 18.22 7.90 28.25
CA THR A 475 17.94 6.58 27.70
C THR A 475 16.49 6.56 27.23
N PRO A 476 16.20 6.15 25.97
CA PRO A 476 14.83 6.06 25.49
C PRO A 476 14.06 4.95 26.21
N ASP A 477 12.83 5.23 26.59
CA ASP A 477 11.87 4.21 27.01
C ASP A 477 11.28 3.52 25.77
N LEU A 478 11.45 2.20 25.67
CA LEU A 478 10.95 1.42 24.53
C LEU A 478 9.46 1.08 24.65
N SER A 479 8.88 1.19 25.85
CA SER A 479 7.49 0.88 26.18
C SER A 479 6.86 1.97 27.06
N PRO A 480 6.89 3.24 26.62
CA PRO A 480 6.35 4.34 27.41
C PRO A 480 4.83 4.19 27.59
N PRO A 481 4.25 4.76 28.67
CA PRO A 481 2.81 4.69 28.92
C PRO A 481 1.97 5.22 27.74
N PRO A 482 0.79 4.63 27.45
CA PRO A 482 -0.02 4.97 26.27
C PRO A 482 -0.47 6.43 26.15
N ASP A 483 -0.48 7.16 27.26
CA ASP A 483 -0.88 8.55 27.35
C ASP A 483 0.25 9.55 27.07
N THR A 484 1.49 9.08 26.90
CA THR A 484 2.65 9.93 26.62
C THR A 484 2.77 10.35 25.15
N THR A 485 3.47 11.45 24.90
CA THR A 485 3.87 11.93 23.56
C THR A 485 4.79 10.94 22.83
N PHE A 486 5.55 10.12 23.58
CA PHE A 486 6.43 9.09 23.04
C PHE A 486 5.67 7.84 22.57
N PHE A 487 4.54 7.49 23.18
CA PHE A 487 3.71 6.37 22.72
C PHE A 487 2.79 6.77 21.56
N ARG A 488 2.13 7.93 21.70
CA ARG A 488 1.08 8.38 20.77
C ARG A 488 1.63 8.69 19.39
N TRP A 489 0.82 8.43 18.37
CA TRP A 489 1.09 8.87 17.01
C TRP A 489 0.63 10.30 16.78
N ARG A 490 1.26 11.02 15.84
CA ARG A 490 0.98 12.44 15.54
C ARG A 490 -0.52 12.77 15.45
N VAL A 491 -1.32 11.92 14.79
CA VAL A 491 -2.77 12.16 14.61
C VAL A 491 -3.56 12.08 15.93
N LEU A 492 -3.18 11.20 16.86
CA LEU A 492 -3.81 11.16 18.18
C LEU A 492 -3.27 12.25 19.11
N ALA A 493 -1.99 12.60 19.00
CA ALA A 493 -1.43 13.72 19.74
C ALA A 493 -2.19 15.03 19.41
N MET A 494 -2.49 15.28 18.13
CA MET A 494 -3.25 16.45 17.68
C MET A 494 -4.72 16.50 18.14
N ARG A 495 -5.34 15.36 18.51
CA ARG A 495 -6.75 15.33 18.96
C ARG A 495 -6.93 15.73 20.43
N LEU A 496 -5.86 15.72 21.22
CA LEU A 496 -5.93 15.97 22.67
C LEU A 496 -5.30 17.29 23.08
N GLU A 497 -4.55 17.95 22.19
CA GLU A 497 -4.11 19.32 22.39
C GLU A 497 -5.06 20.31 21.69
N PRO A 498 -5.88 21.09 22.42
CA PRO A 498 -6.32 22.38 21.93
C PRO A 498 -5.14 23.35 22.07
N CYS A 499 -4.07 23.14 21.30
CA CYS A 499 -3.01 24.14 21.16
C CYS A 499 -2.89 24.50 19.68
N GLU A 500 -2.97 25.81 19.42
CA GLU A 500 -2.83 26.44 18.11
C GLU A 500 -1.54 26.02 17.41
N ILE A 501 -1.57 24.91 16.66
CA ILE A 501 -0.59 24.69 15.59
C ILE A 501 -1.10 25.49 14.39
N THR A 502 -0.80 26.79 14.39
CA THR A 502 -0.95 27.63 13.21
C THR A 502 0.01 27.10 12.14
N PHE A 503 -0.53 26.38 11.16
CA PHE A 503 0.15 26.21 9.88
C PHE A 503 0.22 27.58 9.23
N SER A 504 1.33 28.28 9.39
CA SER A 504 1.61 29.47 8.57
C SER A 504 1.76 29.00 7.11
N PRO A 505 0.87 29.43 6.19
CA PRO A 505 1.06 29.15 4.79
C PRO A 505 2.20 30.03 4.29
N CYS A 506 3.24 29.40 3.73
CA CYS A 506 4.29 29.95 2.88
C CYS A 506 4.48 31.48 2.86
N GLY A 507 5.65 31.91 3.32
CA GLY A 507 6.39 33.00 2.68
C GLY A 507 6.21 34.38 3.30
N ARG A 508 7.17 34.76 4.15
CA ARG A 508 7.76 36.11 4.13
C ARG A 508 9.12 36.09 4.82
N ARG A 509 10.14 36.53 4.08
CA ARG A 509 11.48 36.84 4.59
C ARG A 509 11.37 37.78 5.78
N TRP A 510 12.05 37.44 6.87
CA TRP A 510 12.29 38.36 7.97
C TRP A 510 13.19 39.49 7.46
N GLN A 511 12.71 40.74 7.47
CA GLN A 511 13.55 41.94 7.49
C GLN A 511 13.43 42.56 8.89
N PRO A 512 14.55 42.85 9.58
CA PRO A 512 14.50 43.51 10.86
C PRO A 512 14.10 44.98 10.67
N LYS A 513 13.04 45.42 11.34
CA LYS A 513 12.78 46.85 11.51
C LYS A 513 13.85 47.41 12.45
N ALA A 514 14.66 48.32 11.92
CA ALA A 514 15.49 49.20 12.72
C ALA A 514 14.58 50.15 13.53
N ALA A 515 15.00 50.41 14.78
CA ALA A 515 14.45 51.45 15.62
C ALA A 515 14.74 52.84 15.02
N GLY A 516 13.77 53.74 15.12
CA GLY A 516 13.80 55.11 14.62
C GLY A 516 12.39 55.65 14.47
#